data_AF-A0A5J4XXA9-F1
#
_entry.id   AF-A0A5J4XXA9-F1
#
_cell.length_a   1.000
_cell.length_b   1.000
_cell.length_c   1.000
_cell.angle_alpha   90.00
_cell.angle_beta   90.00
_cell.angle_gamma   90.00
#
_symmetry.space_group_name_H-M   'P 1'
#
loop_
_entity.id
_entity.type
_entity.pdbx_description
1 polymer ?
#
loop_
_entity_poly.entity_id
_entity_poly.type
_entity_poly.pdbx_seq_one_letter_code
_entity_poly.pdbx_strand_id
1 'polypeptide(L)'
;MLPSRRRNHCAALKTKATAEPDSTLTKAVVAAGLVANPVVLVSEYFLKTTGEGLPPGPGGIYGATEGISYLVIVGVVGWSIYTKVKTGSGLPGSFLGAVEGFSYLSLVAGIVVAALVFAEKGSLPGITG
;
A
#
# COMPACT_ATOMS: atom_id res chain seq x y z
N MET A 1 -46.62 -27.26 -21.61
CA MET A 1 -46.52 -25.84 -21.21
C MET A 1 -46.72 -25.73 -19.70
N LEU A 2 -45.67 -25.39 -18.96
CA LEU A 2 -45.67 -24.90 -17.57
C LEU A 2 -44.28 -24.25 -17.33
N PRO A 3 -44.17 -22.92 -17.11
CA PRO A 3 -42.90 -22.28 -16.87
C PRO A 3 -42.55 -22.35 -15.36
N SER A 4 -41.56 -23.17 -15.00
CA SER A 4 -41.03 -23.23 -13.63
C SER A 4 -40.14 -22.02 -13.34
N ARG A 5 -40.81 -20.97 -12.88
CA ARG A 5 -40.32 -19.67 -12.43
C ARG A 5 -39.64 -19.79 -11.05
N ARG A 6 -38.50 -20.49 -10.96
CA ARG A 6 -37.71 -20.61 -9.71
C ARG A 6 -36.20 -20.57 -9.92
N ARG A 7 -35.67 -19.52 -10.56
CA ARG A 7 -34.20 -19.31 -10.64
C ARG A 7 -33.68 -17.92 -10.29
N ASN A 8 -34.55 -16.97 -9.94
CA ASN A 8 -34.14 -15.57 -9.86
C ASN A 8 -34.04 -15.02 -8.42
N HIS A 9 -34.25 -15.85 -7.39
CA HIS A 9 -34.22 -15.39 -5.99
C HIS A 9 -32.87 -15.49 -5.28
N CYS A 10 -31.84 -16.10 -5.87
CA CYS A 10 -30.48 -16.08 -5.30
C CYS A 10 -29.58 -14.97 -5.86
N ALA A 11 -30.00 -14.25 -6.92
CA ALA A 11 -29.25 -13.14 -7.50
C ALA A 11 -29.60 -11.76 -6.88
N ALA A 12 -30.39 -11.76 -5.80
CA ALA A 12 -30.88 -10.56 -5.12
C ALA A 12 -30.12 -10.25 -3.80
N LEU A 13 -28.89 -10.75 -3.65
CA LEU A 13 -27.94 -10.22 -2.67
C LEU A 13 -27.03 -9.19 -3.38
N LYS A 14 -27.66 -8.21 -4.02
CA LYS A 14 -27.00 -6.98 -4.43
C LYS A 14 -27.06 -6.01 -3.25
N THR A 15 -25.91 -5.41 -2.97
CA THR A 15 -25.80 -4.15 -2.26
C THR A 15 -25.97 -4.24 -0.74
N LYS A 16 -25.09 -4.98 -0.05
CA LYS A 16 -24.77 -4.58 1.33
C LYS A 16 -23.95 -3.30 1.24
N ALA A 17 -24.55 -2.22 1.72
CA ALA A 17 -23.92 -0.92 1.95
C ALA A 17 -22.69 -1.07 2.85
N THR A 18 -21.55 -1.44 2.27
CA THR A 18 -20.25 -0.96 2.76
C THR A 18 -20.13 0.45 2.24
N ALA A 19 -19.88 1.41 3.13
CA ALA A 19 -19.60 2.79 2.74
C ALA A 19 -18.53 2.78 1.65
N GLU A 20 -18.95 3.00 0.40
CA GLU A 20 -18.02 3.26 -0.69
C GLU A 20 -17.21 4.47 -0.22
N PRO A 21 -15.87 4.36 -0.11
CA PRO A 21 -15.06 5.53 0.19
C PRO A 21 -15.41 6.62 -0.83
N ASP A 22 -15.55 7.86 -0.35
CA ASP A 22 -15.85 9.01 -1.21
C ASP A 22 -14.96 8.93 -2.47
N SER A 23 -15.56 9.07 -3.64
CA SER A 23 -14.86 9.05 -4.92
C SER A 23 -13.63 9.97 -4.96
N THR A 24 -13.66 11.07 -4.19
CA THR A 24 -12.55 12.01 -4.02
C THR A 24 -11.43 11.40 -3.18
N LEU A 25 -11.76 10.72 -2.08
CA LEU A 25 -10.80 10.03 -1.23
C LEU A 25 -10.13 8.88 -2.00
N THR A 26 -10.89 8.07 -2.73
CA THR A 26 -10.34 6.99 -3.56
C THR A 26 -9.35 7.53 -4.59
N LYS A 27 -9.67 8.63 -5.28
CA LYS A 27 -8.76 9.27 -6.24
C LYS A 27 -7.51 9.81 -5.55
N ALA A 28 -7.65 10.43 -4.39
CA ALA A 28 -6.51 10.95 -3.62
C ALA A 28 -5.58 9.82 -3.16
N VAL A 29 -6.12 8.71 -2.66
CA VAL A 29 -5.33 7.54 -2.25
C VAL A 29 -4.64 6.90 -3.45
N VAL A 30 -5.31 6.78 -4.60
CA VAL A 30 -4.68 6.28 -5.83
C VAL A 30 -3.54 7.18 -6.26
N ALA A 31 -3.74 8.50 -6.29
CA ALA A 31 -2.70 9.45 -6.67
C ALA A 31 -1.52 9.42 -5.70
N ALA A 32 -1.79 9.42 -4.39
CA ALA A 32 -0.76 9.36 -3.36
C ALA A 32 0.03 8.04 -3.44
N GLY A 33 -0.64 6.90 -3.59
CA GLY A 33 0.01 5.60 -3.71
C GLY A 33 0.85 5.45 -4.98
N LEU A 34 0.41 6.03 -6.11
CA LEU A 34 1.19 6.03 -7.35
C LEU A 34 2.49 6.83 -7.24
N VAL A 35 2.55 7.85 -6.37
CA VAL A 35 3.79 8.60 -6.09
C VAL A 35 4.60 7.95 -4.97
N ALA A 36 3.94 7.49 -3.90
CA ALA A 36 4.60 6.92 -2.73
C ALA A 36 5.35 5.61 -3.04
N ASN A 37 4.74 4.72 -3.83
CA ASN A 37 5.38 3.44 -4.17
C ASN A 37 6.73 3.60 -4.90
N PRO A 38 6.86 4.39 -5.99
CA PRO A 38 8.18 4.60 -6.61
C PRO A 38 9.16 5.35 -5.70
N VAL A 39 8.70 6.29 -4.85
CA VAL A 39 9.59 6.97 -3.89
C VAL A 39 10.20 5.97 -2.91
N VAL A 40 9.38 5.08 -2.34
CA VAL A 40 9.86 4.05 -1.40
C VAL A 40 10.77 3.04 -2.10
N LEU A 41 10.40 2.56 -3.29
CA LEU A 41 11.25 1.63 -4.05
C LEU A 41 12.62 2.25 -4.41
N VAL A 42 12.65 3.53 -4.77
CA VAL A 42 13.91 4.24 -4.99
C VAL A 42 14.68 4.39 -3.68
N SER A 43 14.01 4.70 -2.56
CA SER A 43 14.70 4.77 -1.27
C SER A 43 15.34 3.44 -0.89
N GLU A 44 14.63 2.33 -1.04
CA GLU A 44 15.14 0.99 -0.77
C GLU A 44 16.34 0.64 -1.66
N TYR A 45 16.35 1.11 -2.91
CA TYR A 45 17.51 0.96 -3.78
C TYR A 45 18.72 1.72 -3.26
N PHE A 46 18.56 2.96 -2.79
CA PHE A 46 19.63 3.72 -2.13
C PHE A 46 20.07 3.00 -0.85
N LEU A 47 19.13 2.57 -0.01
CA LEU A 47 19.41 1.85 1.23
C LEU A 47 20.24 0.59 0.99
N LYS A 48 19.95 -0.14 -0.10
CA LYS A 48 20.71 -1.34 -0.46
C LYS A 48 22.09 -1.04 -1.06
N THR A 49 22.24 0.04 -1.83
CA THR A 49 23.47 0.32 -2.58
C THR A 49 24.45 1.20 -1.82
N THR A 50 23.97 2.17 -1.05
CA THR A 50 24.79 3.10 -0.26
C THR A 50 24.77 2.71 1.22
N GLY A 51 23.68 2.11 1.69
CA GLY A 51 23.46 1.87 3.12
C GLY A 51 22.70 2.97 3.84
N GLU A 52 22.27 4.00 3.13
CA GLU A 52 21.46 5.10 3.65
C GLU A 52 20.22 5.24 2.78
N GLY A 53 19.10 5.71 3.36
CA GLY A 53 17.87 5.97 2.63
C GLY A 53 18.02 7.09 1.59
N LEU A 54 16.91 7.66 1.15
CA LEU A 54 16.95 8.72 0.16
C LEU A 54 17.72 9.93 0.75
N PRO A 55 18.74 10.47 0.05
CA PRO A 55 19.51 11.58 0.59
C PRO A 55 18.57 12.75 0.89
N PRO A 56 18.68 13.42 2.06
CA PRO A 56 17.65 14.34 2.56
C PRO A 56 17.37 15.52 1.62
N GLY A 57 18.32 15.87 0.76
CA GLY A 57 18.19 16.94 -0.22
C GLY A 57 18.25 18.33 0.37
N PRO A 58 18.17 19.38 -0.48
CA PRO A 58 18.16 20.76 -0.03
C PRO A 58 16.97 21.00 0.91
N GLY A 59 17.26 21.39 2.16
CA GLY A 59 16.23 21.64 3.17
C GLY A 59 15.50 20.39 3.71
N GLY A 60 16.00 19.18 3.46
CA GLY A 60 15.43 17.94 4.01
C GLY A 60 14.15 17.43 3.32
N ILE A 61 13.77 18.03 2.19
CA ILE A 61 12.50 17.76 1.51
C ILE A 61 12.37 16.32 1.00
N TYR A 62 13.48 15.69 0.59
CA TYR A 62 13.44 14.31 0.08
C TYR A 62 13.25 13.31 1.23
N GLY A 63 13.92 13.54 2.36
CA GLY A 63 13.72 12.73 3.57
C GLY A 63 12.30 12.87 4.12
N ALA A 64 11.73 14.07 4.11
CA ALA A 64 10.32 14.27 4.50
C ALA A 64 9.35 13.55 3.54
N THR A 65 9.63 13.61 2.24
CA THR A 65 8.81 12.93 1.22
C THR A 65 8.89 11.42 1.36
N GLU A 66 10.06 10.88 1.65
CA GLU A 66 10.26 9.46 1.96
C GLU A 66 9.43 9.05 3.19
N GLY A 67 9.55 9.79 4.29
CA GLY A 67 8.79 9.51 5.52
C GLY A 67 7.27 9.52 5.30
N ILE A 68 6.76 10.53 4.58
CA ILE A 68 5.32 10.58 4.22
C ILE A 68 4.93 9.39 3.34
N SER A 69 5.79 8.98 2.42
CA SER A 69 5.52 7.86 1.51
C SER A 69 5.39 6.54 2.28
N TYR A 70 6.21 6.29 3.30
CA TYR A 70 6.02 5.14 4.19
C TYR A 70 4.69 5.18 4.95
N LEU A 71 4.27 6.36 5.43
CA LEU A 71 2.97 6.50 6.09
C LEU A 71 1.80 6.21 5.15
N VAL A 72 1.89 6.65 3.88
CA VAL A 72 0.88 6.34 2.86
C VAL A 72 0.80 4.83 2.63
N ILE A 73 1.95 4.15 2.46
CA ILE A 73 1.98 2.70 2.24
C ILE A 73 1.40 1.94 3.44
N VAL A 74 1.82 2.27 4.66
CA VAL A 74 1.29 1.65 5.89
C VAL A 74 -0.21 1.92 6.04
N GLY A 75 -0.67 3.13 5.71
CA GLY A 75 -2.09 3.50 5.73
C GLY A 75 -2.92 2.68 4.73
N VAL A 76 -2.44 2.52 3.49
CA VAL A 76 -3.12 1.72 2.45
C VAL A 76 -3.15 0.24 2.84
N VAL A 77 -2.04 -0.32 3.30
CA VAL A 77 -1.96 -1.72 3.75
C VAL A 77 -2.85 -1.95 4.98
N GLY A 78 -2.82 -1.04 5.95
CA GLY A 78 -3.68 -1.10 7.14
C GLY A 78 -5.15 -1.03 6.79
N TRP A 79 -5.54 -0.15 5.85
CA TRP A 79 -6.90 -0.10 5.31
C TRP A 79 -7.26 -1.43 4.66
N SER A 80 -6.38 -2.01 3.84
CA SER A 80 -6.64 -3.32 3.20
C SER A 80 -6.90 -4.43 4.19
N ILE A 81 -6.06 -4.54 5.22
CA ILE A 81 -6.24 -5.54 6.27
C ILE A 81 -7.58 -5.30 6.97
N TYR A 82 -7.89 -4.05 7.32
CA TYR A 82 -9.16 -3.72 7.97
C TYR A 82 -10.38 -4.11 7.11
N THR A 83 -10.40 -3.75 5.83
CA THR A 83 -11.50 -4.12 4.92
C THR A 83 -11.55 -5.63 4.72
N LYS A 84 -10.41 -6.29 4.54
CA LYS A 84 -10.33 -7.74 4.36
C LYS A 84 -10.87 -8.49 5.57
N VAL A 85 -10.58 -8.03 6.78
CA VAL A 85 -11.12 -8.61 8.01
C VAL A 85 -12.63 -8.37 8.15
N LYS A 86 -13.15 -7.22 7.70
CA LYS A 86 -14.57 -6.86 7.84
C LYS A 86 -15.48 -7.41 6.74
N THR A 87 -14.98 -7.52 5.51
CA THR A 87 -15.78 -7.82 4.32
C THR A 87 -15.35 -9.13 3.64
N GLY A 88 -14.17 -9.67 3.98
CA GLY A 88 -13.57 -10.81 3.30
C GLY A 88 -12.87 -10.45 1.99
N SER A 89 -12.79 -9.16 1.61
CA SER A 89 -12.17 -8.69 0.37
C SER A 89 -11.28 -7.46 0.62
N GLY A 90 -10.23 -7.29 -0.20
CA GLY A 90 -9.33 -6.13 -0.16
C GLY A 90 -10.02 -4.81 -0.56
N LEU A 91 -9.24 -3.78 -0.88
CA LEU A 91 -9.81 -2.48 -1.25
C LEU A 91 -10.62 -2.61 -2.55
N PRO A 92 -11.82 -2.00 -2.62
CA PRO A 92 -12.67 -2.06 -3.80
C PRO A 92 -12.12 -1.16 -4.93
N GLY A 93 -12.09 -1.69 -6.16
CA GLY A 93 -11.73 -0.94 -7.38
C GLY A 93 -10.40 -1.37 -8.02
N SER A 94 -10.30 -1.27 -9.35
CA SER A 94 -9.15 -1.76 -10.12
C SER A 94 -7.84 -1.01 -9.82
N PHE A 95 -7.88 0.33 -9.80
CA PHE A 95 -6.70 1.15 -9.50
C PHE A 95 -6.32 1.12 -8.02
N LEU A 96 -7.32 1.06 -7.14
CA LEU A 96 -7.09 1.00 -5.70
C LEU A 96 -6.49 -0.36 -5.30
N GLY A 97 -6.95 -1.45 -5.93
CA GLY A 97 -6.34 -2.77 -5.79
C GLY A 97 -4.93 -2.87 -6.38
N ALA A 98 -4.63 -2.17 -7.48
CA ALA A 98 -3.27 -2.08 -8.00
C ALA A 98 -2.33 -1.35 -7.03
N VAL A 99 -2.78 -0.21 -6.49
CA VAL A 99 -2.04 0.54 -5.48
C VAL A 99 -1.84 -0.29 -4.21
N GLU A 100 -2.87 -1.01 -3.74
CA GLU A 100 -2.77 -1.95 -2.63
C GLU A 100 -1.68 -3.01 -2.88
N GLY A 101 -1.69 -3.67 -4.05
CA GLY A 101 -0.70 -4.68 -4.42
C GLY A 101 0.73 -4.14 -4.44
N PHE A 102 0.95 -2.95 -5.03
CA PHE A 102 2.25 -2.30 -5.02
C PHE A 102 2.68 -1.86 -3.62
N SER A 103 1.76 -1.43 -2.77
CA SER A 103 2.05 -1.04 -1.40
C SER A 103 2.43 -2.25 -0.54
N TYR A 104 1.79 -3.41 -0.72
CA TYR A 104 2.26 -4.66 -0.10
C TYR A 104 3.65 -5.07 -0.60
N LEU A 105 3.90 -4.96 -1.90
CA LEU A 105 5.19 -5.30 -2.49
C LEU A 105 6.31 -4.41 -1.92
N SER A 106 6.07 -3.09 -1.88
CA SER A 106 7.02 -2.12 -1.32
C SER A 106 7.27 -2.38 0.17
N LEU A 107 6.23 -2.66 0.95
CA LEU A 107 6.39 -2.98 2.37
C LEU A 107 7.22 -4.26 2.59
N VAL A 108 7.02 -5.29 1.78
CA VAL A 108 7.84 -6.51 1.82
C VAL A 108 9.28 -6.22 1.40
N ALA A 109 9.48 -5.46 0.32
CA ALA A 109 10.80 -5.09 -0.16
C ALA A 109 11.59 -4.31 0.91
N GLY A 110 10.97 -3.36 1.60
CA GLY A 110 11.58 -2.64 2.72
C GLY A 110 12.00 -3.56 3.88
N ILE A 111 11.15 -4.52 4.27
CA ILE A 111 11.50 -5.53 5.29
C ILE A 111 12.69 -6.37 4.83
N VAL A 112 12.68 -6.83 3.57
CA VAL A 112 13.76 -7.66 3.02
C VAL A 112 15.07 -6.88 2.94
N VAL A 113 15.05 -5.65 2.42
CA VAL A 113 16.24 -4.79 2.33
C VAL A 113 16.78 -4.48 3.73
N ALA A 114 15.92 -4.13 4.69
CA ALA A 114 16.32 -3.91 6.07
C ALA A 114 16.98 -5.15 6.70
N ALA A 115 16.41 -6.34 6.48
CA ALA A 115 16.98 -7.59 6.98
C ALA A 115 18.33 -7.92 6.34
N LEU A 116 18.49 -7.70 5.03
CA LEU A 116 19.75 -7.89 4.32
C LEU A 116 20.82 -6.91 4.81
N VAL A 117 20.47 -5.63 4.96
CA VAL A 117 21.41 -4.61 5.48
C VAL A 117 21.81 -4.93 6.92
N PHE A 118 20.87 -5.34 7.77
CA PHE A 118 21.17 -5.76 9.13
C PHE A 118 22.09 -6.98 9.18
N ALA A 119 21.88 -7.97 8.30
CA ALA A 119 22.75 -9.14 8.21
C ALA A 119 24.17 -8.81 7.70
N GLU A 120 24.30 -7.85 6.79
CA GLU A 120 25.58 -7.44 6.20
C GLU A 120 26.38 -6.48 7.08
N LYS A 121 25.71 -5.55 7.77
CA LYS A 121 26.35 -4.45 8.53
C LYS A 121 26.23 -4.59 10.05
N GLY A 122 25.37 -5.47 10.56
CA GLY A 122 25.12 -5.66 11.99
C GLY A 122 24.36 -4.51 12.66
N SER A 123 23.92 -3.51 11.90
CA SER A 123 23.20 -2.32 12.39
C SER A 123 22.01 -1.97 11.48
N LEU A 124 21.02 -1.30 12.06
CA LEU A 124 19.92 -0.72 11.30
C LEU A 124 20.36 0.66 10.79
N PRO A 125 20.29 0.89 9.47
CA PRO A 125 20.75 2.14 8.87
C PRO A 125 19.98 3.34 9.46
N GLY A 126 20.72 4.34 9.97
CA GLY A 126 20.17 5.58 10.55
C GLY A 126 19.72 5.52 12.01
N ILE A 127 19.73 4.35 12.67
CA ILE A 127 19.38 4.21 14.10
C ILE A 127 20.56 3.70 14.93
N THR A 128 21.33 2.73 14.43
CA THR A 128 22.40 2.08 15.21
C THR A 128 23.77 2.07 14.53
N GLY A 129 23.96 2.85 13.47
CA GLY A 129 25.22 3.03 12.74
C GLY A 129 25.52 4.50 12.52
#